data_AF-A0A2N1DKU0-F1
#
_entry.id   AF-A0A2N1DKU0-F1
#
_cell.length_a   1.000
_cell.length_b   1.000
_cell.length_c   1.000
_cell.angle_alpha   90.00
_cell.angle_beta   90.00
_cell.angle_gamma   90.00
#
_symmetry.space_group_name_H-M   'P 1'
#
loop_
_entity.id
_entity.type
_entity.pdbx_description
1 polymer ?
#
loop_
_entity_poly.entity_id
_entity_poly.type
_entity_poly.pdbx_seq_one_letter_code
_entity_poly.pdbx_strand_id
1 'polypeptide(L)'
;MFDELVLELQQTLKKDIEAIHVASSDPEEQHAYDRLMAVAENAPEFLIIFGEPWLDPKSISNDTLDILKCCARIHLYARILDDAIDENSPCYRKNLLRAQPIFWDVVQRIGFSSSQCLAQQAIELVVETVNAVQVDDLISCPAKWGEKNHHLLLLPLLLSKNNNAYQTCKDGLSSLIALVQAGDEWRQGEFAQEAIRKEFFLFLSNCLNEKMLIAMKNNGWHVATERIVWNAHQLLDVLSDIKYDGK
;
A
#
# COMPACT_ATOMS: atom_id res chain seq x y z
N MET A 1 -8.79 10.33 -14.35
CA MET A 1 -7.67 11.19 -14.81
C MET A 1 -6.41 10.38 -15.17
N PHE A 2 -6.33 9.10 -14.82
CA PHE A 2 -5.22 8.22 -15.21
C PHE A 2 -5.75 6.86 -15.72
N ASP A 3 -6.91 6.87 -16.37
CA ASP A 3 -7.73 5.67 -16.56
C ASP A 3 -7.01 4.64 -17.46
N GLU A 4 -6.27 5.10 -18.47
CA GLU A 4 -5.42 4.24 -19.32
C GLU A 4 -4.25 3.63 -18.53
N LEU A 5 -3.63 4.40 -17.64
CA LEU A 5 -2.54 3.93 -16.79
C LEU A 5 -3.02 2.92 -15.75
N VAL A 6 -4.17 3.20 -15.13
CA VAL A 6 -4.86 2.26 -14.23
C VAL A 6 -5.12 0.96 -14.97
N LEU A 7 -5.70 1.01 -16.17
CA LEU A 7 -6.03 -0.17 -16.95
C LEU A 7 -4.79 -0.99 -17.33
N GLU A 8 -3.71 -0.33 -17.74
CA GLU A 8 -2.43 -0.98 -18.07
C GLU A 8 -1.84 -1.72 -16.85
N LEU A 9 -1.89 -1.11 -15.66
CA LEU A 9 -1.43 -1.73 -14.42
C LEU A 9 -2.34 -2.88 -14.00
N GLN A 10 -3.67 -2.71 -14.10
CA GLN A 10 -4.65 -3.77 -13.83
C GLN A 10 -4.38 -4.98 -14.74
N GLN A 11 -4.19 -4.78 -16.04
CA GLN A 11 -3.90 -5.85 -17.00
C GLN A 11 -2.56 -6.54 -16.70
N THR A 12 -1.54 -5.77 -16.34
CA THR A 12 -0.24 -6.31 -15.92
C THR A 12 -0.39 -7.24 -14.71
N LEU A 13 -1.09 -6.79 -13.67
CA LEU A 13 -1.29 -7.58 -12.46
C LEU A 13 -2.16 -8.81 -12.70
N LYS A 14 -3.26 -8.68 -13.47
CA LYS A 14 -4.12 -9.81 -13.84
C LYS A 14 -3.33 -10.91 -14.55
N LYS A 15 -2.48 -10.54 -15.52
CA LYS A 15 -1.59 -11.48 -16.21
C LYS A 15 -0.60 -12.16 -15.27
N ASP A 16 0.00 -11.40 -14.35
CA ASP A 16 0.94 -11.96 -13.37
C ASP A 16 0.21 -12.93 -12.41
N ILE A 17 -1.02 -12.62 -11.99
CA ILE A 17 -1.86 -13.49 -11.16
C ILE A 17 -2.25 -14.77 -11.90
N GLU A 18 -2.64 -14.67 -13.16
CA GLU A 18 -2.94 -15.85 -14.01
C GLU A 18 -1.72 -16.76 -14.19
N ALA A 19 -0.50 -16.22 -14.11
CA ALA A 19 0.73 -17.01 -14.14
C ALA A 19 1.08 -17.64 -12.78
N ILE A 20 0.69 -17.01 -11.66
CA ILE A 20 0.94 -17.49 -10.29
C ILE A 20 -0.12 -18.53 -9.88
N HIS A 21 -1.39 -18.23 -10.13
CA HIS A 21 -2.50 -19.03 -9.67
C HIS A 21 -2.83 -20.13 -10.69
N VAL A 22 -3.13 -21.35 -10.20
CA VAL A 22 -3.53 -22.46 -11.07
C VAL A 22 -5.02 -22.67 -10.90
N ALA A 23 -5.76 -22.58 -12.01
CA ALA A 23 -7.21 -22.74 -12.01
C ALA A 23 -7.62 -24.07 -11.34
N SER A 24 -8.63 -23.98 -10.49
CA SER A 24 -9.09 -25.07 -9.65
C SER A 24 -10.59 -24.94 -9.39
N SER A 25 -11.26 -26.06 -9.17
CA SER A 25 -12.65 -26.08 -8.70
C SER A 25 -12.77 -26.07 -7.19
N ASP A 26 -11.64 -26.07 -6.47
CA ASP A 26 -11.62 -26.02 -5.02
C ASP A 26 -12.05 -24.62 -4.51
N PRO A 27 -13.02 -24.53 -3.58
CA PRO A 27 -13.52 -23.23 -3.11
C PRO A 27 -12.47 -22.36 -2.43
N GLU A 28 -11.49 -22.96 -1.74
CA GLU A 28 -10.42 -22.23 -1.07
C GLU A 28 -9.42 -21.68 -2.09
N GLU A 29 -9.08 -22.47 -3.12
CA GLU A 29 -8.25 -21.99 -4.22
C GLU A 29 -8.95 -20.88 -5.02
N GLN A 30 -10.27 -20.98 -5.26
CA GLN A 30 -11.04 -19.91 -5.89
C GLN A 30 -11.07 -18.65 -5.03
N HIS A 31 -11.26 -18.78 -3.72
CA HIS A 31 -11.23 -17.62 -2.82
C HIS A 31 -9.86 -16.93 -2.82
N ALA A 32 -8.77 -17.70 -2.79
CA ALA A 32 -7.41 -17.16 -2.90
C ALA A 32 -7.18 -16.42 -4.23
N TYR A 33 -7.72 -16.93 -5.35
CA TYR A 33 -7.68 -16.23 -6.64
C TYR A 33 -8.45 -14.91 -6.62
N ASP A 34 -9.68 -14.93 -6.08
CA ASP A 34 -10.55 -13.76 -6.03
C ASP A 34 -9.92 -12.63 -5.19
N ARG A 35 -9.24 -12.97 -4.08
CA ARG A 35 -8.47 -12.00 -3.29
C ARG A 35 -7.37 -11.33 -4.11
N LEU A 36 -6.58 -12.11 -4.86
CA LEU A 36 -5.53 -11.56 -5.72
C LEU A 36 -6.11 -10.71 -6.86
N MET A 37 -7.21 -11.12 -7.46
CA MET A 37 -7.89 -10.33 -8.50
C MET A 37 -8.43 -9.01 -7.94
N ALA A 38 -8.94 -9.00 -6.71
CA ALA A 38 -9.32 -7.76 -6.05
C ALA A 38 -8.12 -6.82 -5.85
N VAL A 39 -6.92 -7.34 -5.56
CA VAL A 39 -5.68 -6.53 -5.54
C VAL A 39 -5.42 -5.92 -6.91
N ALA A 40 -5.49 -6.73 -7.98
CA ALA A 40 -5.25 -6.24 -9.33
C ALA A 40 -6.23 -5.16 -9.75
N GLU A 41 -7.49 -5.23 -9.30
CA GLU A 41 -8.54 -4.28 -9.66
C GLU A 41 -8.43 -2.97 -8.90
N ASN A 42 -8.10 -3.01 -7.61
CA ASN A 42 -8.20 -1.84 -6.74
C ASN A 42 -6.85 -1.16 -6.42
N ALA A 43 -5.75 -1.94 -6.34
CA ALA A 43 -4.45 -1.38 -5.97
C ALA A 43 -3.90 -0.34 -6.96
N PRO A 44 -4.08 -0.47 -8.28
CA PRO A 44 -3.52 0.49 -9.25
C PRO A 44 -3.96 1.94 -9.03
N GLU A 45 -5.24 2.17 -8.73
CA GLU A 45 -5.74 3.53 -8.47
C GLU A 45 -5.08 4.14 -7.23
N PHE A 46 -4.95 3.34 -6.16
CA PHE A 46 -4.32 3.79 -4.93
C PHE A 46 -2.82 4.05 -5.12
N LEU A 47 -2.13 3.19 -5.88
CA LEU A 47 -0.71 3.34 -6.18
C LEU A 47 -0.42 4.66 -6.91
N ILE A 48 -1.24 5.04 -7.88
CA ILE A 48 -1.07 6.27 -8.67
C ILE A 48 -1.10 7.53 -7.80
N ILE A 49 -1.84 7.52 -6.69
CA ILE A 49 -1.86 8.64 -5.73
C ILE A 49 -0.46 8.96 -5.18
N PHE A 50 0.38 7.94 -4.96
CA PHE A 50 1.73 8.15 -4.44
C PHE A 50 2.68 8.74 -5.49
N GLY A 51 2.42 8.50 -6.77
CA GLY A 51 3.22 9.02 -7.89
C GLY A 51 2.78 10.40 -8.38
N GLU A 52 1.66 10.93 -7.89
CA GLU A 52 0.96 12.12 -8.41
C GLU A 52 1.86 13.25 -8.94
N PRO A 53 2.90 13.75 -8.22
CA PRO A 53 3.71 14.86 -8.69
C PRO A 53 4.50 14.60 -9.99
N TRP A 54 4.67 13.33 -10.36
CA TRP A 54 5.50 12.91 -11.51
C TRP A 54 4.67 12.24 -12.61
N LEU A 55 3.37 12.13 -12.45
CA LEU A 55 2.50 11.51 -13.43
C LEU A 55 1.81 12.60 -14.25
N ASP A 56 2.28 12.81 -15.48
CA ASP A 56 1.57 13.62 -16.47
C ASP A 56 0.69 12.68 -17.32
N PRO A 57 -0.65 12.79 -17.26
CA PRO A 57 -1.56 11.98 -18.08
C PRO A 57 -1.28 12.07 -19.58
N LYS A 58 -0.65 13.15 -20.05
CA LYS A 58 -0.36 13.38 -21.47
C LYS A 58 0.99 12.83 -21.91
N SER A 59 1.91 12.56 -20.99
CA SER A 59 3.23 12.05 -21.32
C SER A 59 3.82 11.23 -20.18
N ILE A 60 3.43 9.95 -20.10
CA ILE A 60 4.12 8.98 -19.26
C ILE A 60 5.28 8.39 -20.06
N SER A 61 6.49 8.53 -19.52
CA SER A 61 7.68 7.91 -20.11
C SER A 61 7.67 6.38 -19.90
N ASN A 62 8.37 5.64 -20.76
CA ASN A 62 8.54 4.19 -20.57
C ASN A 62 9.19 3.87 -19.22
N ASP A 63 10.19 4.65 -18.80
CA ASP A 63 10.85 4.47 -17.51
C ASP A 63 9.88 4.66 -16.33
N THR A 64 9.02 5.68 -16.39
CA THR A 64 7.97 5.92 -15.38
C THR A 64 6.98 4.75 -15.34
N LEU A 65 6.55 4.26 -16.50
CA LEU A 65 5.64 3.12 -16.60
C LEU A 65 6.28 1.84 -16.05
N ASP A 66 7.55 1.60 -16.33
CA ASP A 66 8.28 0.44 -15.82
C ASP A 66 8.44 0.50 -14.30
N ILE A 67 8.71 1.68 -13.73
CA ILE A 67 8.73 1.88 -12.27
C ILE A 67 7.36 1.59 -11.67
N LEU A 68 6.27 2.11 -12.25
CA LEU A 68 4.91 1.84 -11.79
C LEU A 68 4.58 0.34 -11.80
N LYS A 69 4.91 -0.36 -12.91
CA LYS A 69 4.73 -1.81 -13.02
C LYS A 69 5.54 -2.57 -11.97
N CYS A 70 6.78 -2.15 -11.71
CA CYS A 70 7.60 -2.73 -10.65
C CYS A 70 6.96 -2.53 -9.27
N CYS A 71 6.54 -1.31 -8.92
CA CYS A 71 5.89 -1.03 -7.64
C CYS A 71 4.56 -1.80 -7.47
N ALA A 72 3.76 -1.89 -8.52
CA ALA A 72 2.52 -2.68 -8.51
C ALA A 72 2.78 -4.17 -8.25
N ARG A 73 3.83 -4.74 -8.86
CA ARG A 73 4.24 -6.14 -8.64
C ARG A 73 4.78 -6.39 -7.24
N ILE A 74 5.57 -5.46 -6.69
CA ILE A 74 5.99 -5.54 -5.28
C ILE A 74 4.76 -5.51 -4.37
N HIS A 75 3.75 -4.69 -4.68
CA HIS A 75 2.51 -4.65 -3.90
C HIS A 75 1.73 -5.97 -3.97
N LEU A 76 1.59 -6.56 -5.16
CA LEU A 76 1.01 -7.89 -5.33
C LEU A 76 1.77 -8.95 -4.51
N TYR A 77 3.10 -8.94 -4.57
CA TYR A 77 3.92 -9.88 -3.79
C TYR A 77 3.73 -9.71 -2.28
N ALA A 78 3.70 -8.46 -1.79
CA ALA A 78 3.45 -8.19 -0.37
C ALA A 78 2.12 -8.79 0.09
N ARG A 79 1.06 -8.70 -0.74
CA ARG A 79 -0.25 -9.31 -0.44
C ARG A 79 -0.25 -10.82 -0.48
N ILE A 80 0.49 -11.42 -1.41
CA ILE A 80 0.67 -12.88 -1.45
C ILE A 80 1.43 -13.37 -0.20
N LEU A 81 2.40 -12.60 0.29
CA LEU A 81 3.13 -12.92 1.51
C LEU A 81 2.25 -12.84 2.76
N ASP A 82 1.48 -11.77 2.88
CA ASP A 82 0.47 -11.52 3.93
C ASP A 82 -0.49 -12.72 4.01
N ASP A 83 -1.19 -13.03 2.91
CA ASP A 83 -2.13 -14.15 2.84
C ASP A 83 -1.48 -15.51 3.18
N ALA A 84 -0.22 -15.72 2.80
CA ALA A 84 0.48 -16.97 3.08
C ALA A 84 0.86 -17.14 4.56
N ILE A 85 1.05 -16.03 5.28
CA ILE A 85 1.32 -16.00 6.72
C ILE A 85 0.01 -16.16 7.49
N ASP A 86 -1.00 -15.37 7.16
CA ASP A 86 -2.26 -15.29 7.90
C ASP A 86 -3.12 -16.56 7.75
N GLU A 87 -3.36 -16.98 6.51
CA GLU A 87 -4.28 -18.10 6.22
C GLU A 87 -3.59 -19.46 6.45
N ASN A 88 -2.26 -19.48 6.33
CA ASN A 88 -1.40 -20.63 6.64
C ASN A 88 -1.80 -21.95 5.91
N SER A 89 -2.49 -21.84 4.77
CA SER A 89 -3.00 -22.95 3.97
C SER A 89 -2.12 -23.28 2.75
N PRO A 90 -2.13 -24.55 2.23
CA PRO A 90 -1.32 -24.93 1.08
C PRO A 90 -1.51 -24.08 -0.18
N CYS A 91 -2.71 -23.56 -0.46
CA CYS A 91 -2.95 -22.78 -1.68
C CYS A 91 -2.18 -21.45 -1.65
N TYR A 92 -2.24 -20.70 -0.56
CA TYR A 92 -1.51 -19.44 -0.40
C TYR A 92 0.00 -19.62 -0.40
N ARG A 93 0.51 -20.68 0.25
CA ARG A 93 1.95 -21.02 0.19
C ARG A 93 2.42 -21.37 -1.22
N LYS A 94 1.60 -22.06 -2.02
CA LYS A 94 1.91 -22.32 -3.44
C LYS A 94 1.97 -21.01 -4.24
N ASN A 95 1.03 -20.09 -4.02
CA ASN A 95 1.05 -18.78 -4.67
C ASN A 95 2.34 -18.02 -4.30
N LEU A 96 2.74 -18.01 -3.03
CA LEU A 96 3.99 -17.39 -2.58
C LEU A 96 5.22 -17.98 -3.28
N LEU A 97 5.32 -19.32 -3.37
CA LEU A 97 6.43 -19.98 -4.06
C LEU A 97 6.47 -19.64 -5.55
N ARG A 98 5.30 -19.55 -6.21
CA ARG A 98 5.20 -19.23 -7.64
C ARG A 98 5.41 -17.75 -7.94
N ALA A 99 5.19 -16.86 -6.97
CA ALA A 99 5.43 -15.43 -7.10
C ALA A 99 6.92 -15.06 -6.99
N GLN A 100 7.77 -15.93 -6.41
CA GLN A 100 9.21 -15.68 -6.20
C GLN A 100 9.94 -15.21 -7.47
N PRO A 101 9.79 -15.85 -8.66
CA PRO A 101 10.53 -15.42 -9.84
C PRO A 101 10.17 -14.00 -10.29
N ILE A 102 8.89 -13.62 -10.20
CA ILE A 102 8.42 -12.27 -10.54
C ILE A 102 8.99 -11.26 -9.55
N PHE A 103 8.94 -11.57 -8.25
CA PHE A 103 9.51 -10.72 -7.21
C PHE A 103 11.00 -10.44 -7.43
N TRP A 104 11.80 -11.49 -7.63
CA TRP A 104 13.25 -11.33 -7.81
C TRP A 104 13.62 -10.61 -9.11
N ASP A 105 12.89 -10.83 -10.20
CA ASP A 105 13.05 -10.05 -11.44
C ASP A 105 12.80 -8.55 -11.19
N VAL A 106 11.73 -8.22 -10.46
CA VAL A 106 11.38 -6.82 -10.15
C VAL A 106 12.43 -6.16 -9.25
N VAL A 107 12.87 -6.83 -8.19
CA VAL A 107 13.92 -6.31 -7.30
C VAL A 107 15.23 -6.07 -8.08
N GLN A 108 15.59 -6.98 -8.98
CA GLN A 108 16.77 -6.80 -9.85
C GLN A 108 16.62 -5.61 -10.79
N ARG A 109 15.46 -5.41 -11.42
CA ARG A 109 15.19 -4.26 -12.30
C ARG A 109 15.29 -2.93 -11.55
N ILE A 110 14.71 -2.86 -10.34
CA ILE A 110 14.82 -1.67 -9.47
C ILE A 110 16.29 -1.39 -9.16
N GLY A 111 17.06 -2.44 -8.81
CA GLY A 111 18.49 -2.33 -8.53
C GLY A 111 19.32 -1.87 -9.72
N PHE A 112 19.06 -2.40 -10.92
CA PHE A 112 19.81 -2.07 -12.14
C PHE A 112 19.53 -0.65 -12.65
N SER A 113 18.30 -0.16 -12.46
CA SER A 113 17.85 1.13 -13.01
C SER A 113 18.13 2.31 -12.08
N SER A 114 18.70 2.06 -10.90
CA SER A 114 18.87 3.03 -9.81
C SER A 114 20.34 3.22 -9.44
N SER A 115 20.67 4.36 -8.82
CA SER A 115 21.96 4.49 -8.15
C SER A 115 22.06 3.48 -6.99
N GLN A 116 23.27 3.07 -6.62
CA GLN A 116 23.47 2.11 -5.51
C GLN A 116 22.79 2.57 -4.22
N CYS A 117 22.84 3.87 -3.91
CA CYS A 117 22.20 4.44 -2.73
C CYS A 117 20.67 4.36 -2.81
N LEU A 118 20.08 4.67 -3.97
CA LEU A 118 18.63 4.60 -4.16
C LEU A 118 18.12 3.15 -4.13
N ALA A 119 18.87 2.22 -4.73
CA ALA A 119 18.56 0.79 -4.69
C ALA A 119 18.57 0.25 -3.25
N GLN A 120 19.54 0.66 -2.43
CA GLN A 120 19.62 0.28 -1.02
C GLN A 120 18.39 0.78 -0.23
N GLN A 121 17.99 2.03 -0.42
CA GLN A 121 16.80 2.60 0.21
C GLN A 121 15.50 1.90 -0.22
N ALA A 122 15.42 1.51 -1.49
CA ALA A 122 14.28 0.74 -1.99
C ALA A 122 14.21 -0.65 -1.34
N ILE A 123 15.35 -1.34 -1.20
CA ILE A 123 15.43 -2.63 -0.50
C ILE A 123 15.04 -2.47 0.98
N GLU A 124 15.48 -1.40 1.64
CA GLU A 124 15.13 -1.12 3.03
C GLU A 124 13.61 -0.99 3.23
N LEU A 125 12.89 -0.30 2.35
CA LEU A 125 11.42 -0.22 2.41
C LEU A 125 10.74 -1.58 2.22
N VAL A 126 11.27 -2.43 1.34
CA VAL A 126 10.75 -3.79 1.14
C VAL A 126 11.00 -4.64 2.38
N VAL A 127 12.19 -4.56 2.98
CA VAL A 127 12.54 -5.29 4.21
C VAL A 127 11.69 -4.81 5.39
N GLU A 128 11.46 -3.50 5.53
CA GLU A 128 10.56 -2.93 6.53
C GLU A 128 9.15 -3.54 6.43
N THR A 129 8.60 -3.59 5.21
CA THR A 129 7.29 -4.19 4.93
C THR A 129 7.26 -5.67 5.32
N VAL A 130 8.25 -6.45 4.89
CA VAL A 130 8.32 -7.89 5.18
C VAL A 130 8.40 -8.14 6.68
N ASN A 131 9.21 -7.35 7.40
CA ASN A 131 9.33 -7.47 8.86
C ASN A 131 8.02 -7.10 9.55
N ALA A 132 7.31 -6.07 9.08
CA ALA A 132 6.04 -5.64 9.63
C ALA A 132 4.95 -6.72 9.45
N VAL A 133 4.82 -7.29 8.24
CA VAL A 133 3.89 -8.40 7.97
C VAL A 133 4.15 -9.59 8.91
N GLN A 134 5.42 -9.93 9.19
CA GLN A 134 5.75 -11.06 10.07
C GLN A 134 5.31 -10.89 11.53
N VAL A 135 5.06 -9.66 11.98
CA VAL A 135 4.72 -9.35 13.38
C VAL A 135 3.35 -8.68 13.51
N ASP A 136 2.59 -8.59 12.43
CA ASP A 136 1.37 -7.76 12.34
C ASP A 136 0.32 -8.16 13.39
N ASP A 137 0.05 -9.46 13.52
CA ASP A 137 -0.85 -10.03 14.54
C ASP A 137 -0.46 -9.71 16.00
N LEU A 138 0.77 -9.24 16.23
CA LEU A 138 1.30 -8.98 17.57
C LEU A 138 1.24 -7.49 17.94
N ILE A 139 0.87 -6.61 17.01
CA ILE A 139 0.97 -5.16 17.18
C ILE A 139 -0.39 -4.49 17.03
N SER A 140 -1.15 -4.42 18.12
CA SER A 140 -2.32 -3.54 18.23
C SER A 140 -1.88 -2.10 18.53
N CYS A 141 -1.19 -1.45 17.58
CA CYS A 141 -0.70 -0.08 17.74
C CYS A 141 -1.07 0.77 16.50
N PRO A 142 -2.01 1.73 16.63
CA PRO A 142 -2.45 2.57 15.52
C PRO A 142 -1.34 3.29 14.76
N ALA A 143 -0.26 3.67 15.45
CA ALA A 143 0.88 4.34 14.84
C ALA A 143 1.70 3.42 13.90
N LYS A 144 1.50 2.10 13.98
CA LYS A 144 2.25 1.09 13.23
C LYS A 144 1.45 0.37 12.14
N TRP A 145 0.13 0.56 12.09
CA TRP A 145 -0.73 -0.09 11.10
C TRP A 145 -0.30 0.16 9.64
N GLY A 146 0.37 1.26 9.36
CA GLY A 146 0.90 1.54 8.02
C GLY A 146 2.10 0.69 7.60
N GLU A 147 2.88 0.13 8.54
CA GLU A 147 4.21 -0.43 8.28
C GLU A 147 4.17 -1.62 7.30
N LYS A 148 3.14 -2.48 7.38
CA LYS A 148 2.94 -3.61 6.44
C LYS A 148 2.63 -3.20 5.00
N ASN A 149 2.48 -1.90 4.76
CA ASN A 149 2.20 -1.32 3.45
C ASN A 149 3.24 -0.27 3.02
N HIS A 150 4.34 -0.10 3.75
CA HIS A 150 5.34 0.94 3.45
C HIS A 150 6.08 0.73 2.12
N HIS A 151 6.01 -0.45 1.50
CA HIS A 151 6.45 -0.65 0.11
C HIS A 151 5.72 0.24 -0.89
N LEU A 152 4.54 0.77 -0.57
CA LEU A 152 3.87 1.78 -1.42
C LEU A 152 4.69 3.07 -1.55
N LEU A 153 5.57 3.38 -0.59
CA LEU A 153 6.51 4.50 -0.66
C LEU A 153 7.65 4.28 -1.67
N LEU A 154 7.79 3.08 -2.24
CA LEU A 154 8.76 2.82 -3.32
C LEU A 154 8.50 3.70 -4.54
N LEU A 155 7.24 3.90 -4.91
CA LEU A 155 6.91 4.69 -6.10
C LEU A 155 7.41 6.13 -5.99
N PRO A 156 7.05 6.91 -4.95
CA PRO A 156 7.54 8.27 -4.79
C PRO A 156 9.05 8.30 -4.54
N LEU A 157 9.63 7.32 -3.84
CA LEU A 157 11.09 7.22 -3.69
C LEU A 157 11.80 7.13 -5.05
N LEU A 158 11.36 6.20 -5.91
CA LEU A 158 11.99 5.91 -7.20
C LEU A 158 11.77 7.04 -8.21
N LEU A 159 10.54 7.56 -8.33
CA LEU A 159 10.22 8.66 -9.24
C LEU A 159 10.89 9.97 -8.82
N SER A 160 10.96 10.25 -7.53
CA SER A 160 11.63 11.44 -7.01
C SER A 160 13.15 11.35 -7.02
N LYS A 161 13.70 10.13 -7.18
CA LYS A 161 15.12 9.81 -6.92
C LYS A 161 15.56 10.28 -5.54
N ASN A 162 14.70 10.08 -4.55
CA ASN A 162 14.90 10.49 -3.17
C ASN A 162 15.16 12.00 -2.98
N ASN A 163 14.43 12.86 -3.69
CA ASN A 163 14.61 14.31 -3.58
C ASN A 163 14.03 14.91 -2.28
N ASN A 164 14.26 16.21 -2.08
CA ASN A 164 13.78 16.91 -0.89
C ASN A 164 12.25 16.97 -0.77
N ALA A 165 11.52 16.99 -1.90
CA ALA A 165 10.06 17.01 -1.90
C ALA A 165 9.50 15.70 -1.30
N TYR A 166 10.05 14.55 -1.73
CA TYR A 166 9.72 13.26 -1.14
C TYR A 166 10.09 13.19 0.35
N GLN A 167 11.31 13.60 0.71
CA GLN A 167 11.74 13.59 2.11
C GLN A 167 10.84 14.45 3.01
N THR A 168 10.39 15.60 2.52
CA THR A 168 9.48 16.49 3.25
C THR A 168 8.09 15.88 3.42
N CYS A 169 7.63 15.07 2.46
CA CYS A 169 6.25 14.56 2.42
C CYS A 169 6.12 13.09 2.84
N LYS A 170 7.23 12.39 3.12
CA LYS A 170 7.25 10.95 3.43
C LYS A 170 6.30 10.60 4.58
N ASP A 171 6.32 11.35 5.67
CA ASP A 171 5.48 11.09 6.85
C ASP A 171 3.99 11.27 6.55
N GLY A 172 3.66 12.22 5.66
CA GLY A 172 2.29 12.41 5.19
C GLY A 172 1.80 11.27 4.30
N LEU A 173 2.66 10.77 3.41
CA LEU A 173 2.35 9.59 2.60
C LEU A 173 2.22 8.33 3.47
N SER A 174 3.06 8.16 4.48
CA SER A 174 2.92 7.09 5.48
C SER A 174 1.61 7.25 6.28
N SER A 175 1.22 8.47 6.64
CA SER A 175 -0.08 8.74 7.28
C SER A 175 -1.27 8.32 6.41
N LEU A 176 -1.22 8.54 5.10
CA LEU A 176 -2.25 8.06 4.18
C LEU A 176 -2.37 6.54 4.21
N ILE A 177 -1.25 5.82 4.17
CA ILE A 177 -1.21 4.35 4.21
C ILE A 177 -1.85 3.86 5.51
N ALA A 178 -1.43 4.41 6.64
CA ALA A 178 -1.92 4.02 7.96
C ALA A 178 -3.40 4.34 8.18
N LEU A 179 -3.93 5.46 7.64
CA LEU A 179 -5.36 5.77 7.71
C LEU A 179 -6.22 4.82 6.88
N VAL A 180 -5.74 4.37 5.72
CA VAL A 180 -6.44 3.36 4.94
C VAL A 180 -6.45 2.03 5.70
N GLN A 181 -5.31 1.61 6.26
CA GLN A 181 -5.26 0.40 7.08
C GLN A 181 -6.19 0.49 8.30
N ALA A 182 -6.26 1.65 8.97
CA ALA A 182 -7.19 1.86 10.09
C ALA A 182 -8.66 1.60 9.71
N GLY A 183 -9.03 1.82 8.45
CA GLY A 183 -10.35 1.44 7.93
C GLY A 183 -10.59 -0.06 7.92
N ASP A 184 -9.56 -0.86 7.62
CA ASP A 184 -9.63 -2.32 7.67
C ASP A 184 -9.67 -2.82 9.13
N GLU A 185 -8.83 -2.27 10.01
CA GLU A 185 -8.83 -2.58 11.45
C GLU A 185 -10.18 -2.27 12.11
N TRP A 186 -10.84 -1.18 11.67
CA TRP A 186 -12.20 -0.88 12.09
C TRP A 186 -13.21 -1.96 11.68
N ARG A 187 -13.16 -2.44 10.43
CA ARG A 187 -14.06 -3.51 9.96
C ARG A 187 -13.80 -4.83 10.69
N GLN A 188 -12.56 -5.05 11.16
CA GLN A 188 -12.18 -6.21 11.97
C GLN A 188 -12.56 -6.07 13.45
N GLY A 189 -12.92 -4.87 13.90
CA GLY A 189 -13.44 -4.62 15.25
C GLY A 189 -12.38 -4.19 16.27
N GLU A 190 -11.16 -3.87 15.87
CA GLU A 190 -10.07 -3.43 16.76
C GLU A 190 -10.46 -2.21 17.63
N PHE A 191 -11.28 -1.33 17.05
CA PHE A 191 -11.80 -0.14 17.72
C PHE A 191 -12.83 -0.42 18.82
N ALA A 192 -13.22 -1.67 19.07
CA ALA A 192 -14.00 -2.04 20.25
C ALA A 192 -13.23 -1.73 21.55
N GLN A 193 -11.90 -1.77 21.51
CA GLN A 193 -11.04 -1.50 22.65
C GLN A 193 -10.85 0.01 22.88
N GLU A 194 -11.13 0.50 24.08
CA GLU A 194 -11.02 1.94 24.40
C GLU A 194 -9.58 2.47 24.31
N ALA A 195 -8.59 1.65 24.68
CA ALA A 195 -7.17 2.00 24.58
C ALA A 195 -6.77 2.28 23.14
N ILE A 196 -7.14 1.38 22.21
CA ILE A 196 -6.91 1.53 20.77
C ILE A 196 -7.60 2.78 20.22
N ARG A 197 -8.85 3.06 20.62
CA ARG A 197 -9.53 4.31 20.23
C ARG A 197 -8.76 5.55 20.66
N LYS A 198 -8.28 5.59 21.91
CA LYS A 198 -7.52 6.73 22.44
C LYS A 198 -6.19 6.93 21.70
N GLU A 199 -5.46 5.85 21.47
CA GLU A 199 -4.22 5.88 20.68
C GLU A 199 -4.48 6.32 19.25
N PHE A 200 -5.55 5.84 18.63
CA PHE A 200 -5.93 6.24 17.29
C PHE A 200 -6.27 7.74 17.21
N PHE A 201 -6.98 8.33 18.18
CA PHE A 201 -7.25 9.76 18.17
C PHE A 201 -5.97 10.61 18.29
N LEU A 202 -4.98 10.14 19.06
CA LEU A 202 -3.66 10.79 19.12
C LEU A 202 -2.93 10.67 17.77
N PHE A 203 -2.95 9.50 17.16
CA PHE A 203 -2.37 9.26 15.84
C PHE A 203 -3.04 10.14 14.76
N LEU A 204 -4.37 10.20 14.75
CA LEU A 204 -5.16 10.99 13.82
C LEU A 204 -4.82 12.49 13.88
N SER A 205 -4.60 13.02 15.08
CA SER A 205 -4.11 14.40 15.28
C SER A 205 -2.78 14.65 14.56
N ASN A 206 -1.89 13.65 14.53
CA ASN A 206 -0.62 13.76 13.81
C ASN A 206 -0.84 13.71 12.29
N CYS A 207 -1.72 12.83 11.80
CA CYS A 207 -2.06 12.75 10.39
C CYS A 207 -2.71 14.03 9.84
N LEU A 208 -3.44 14.75 10.70
CA LEU A 208 -4.09 16.03 10.36
C LEU A 208 -3.23 17.26 10.68
N ASN A 209 -1.91 17.09 10.81
CA ASN A 209 -1.00 18.21 11.01
C ASN A 209 -1.03 19.19 9.82
N GLU A 210 -1.49 20.42 10.07
CA GLU A 210 -1.67 21.44 9.03
C GLU A 210 -0.39 21.72 8.22
N LYS A 211 0.77 21.78 8.89
CA LYS A 211 2.04 22.06 8.21
C LYS A 211 2.42 20.92 7.26
N MET A 212 2.17 19.68 7.67
CA MET A 212 2.42 18.51 6.83
C MET A 212 1.50 18.50 5.61
N LEU A 213 0.19 18.72 5.80
CA LEU A 213 -0.79 18.74 4.70
C LEU A 213 -0.51 19.89 3.71
N ILE A 214 -0.14 21.07 4.20
CA ILE A 214 0.30 22.19 3.35
C ILE A 214 1.55 21.82 2.57
N ALA A 215 2.54 21.18 3.22
CA ALA A 215 3.77 20.76 2.55
C ALA A 215 3.49 19.74 1.44
N MET A 216 2.65 18.73 1.69
CA MET A 216 2.24 17.74 0.67
C MET A 216 1.59 18.42 -0.54
N LYS A 217 0.61 19.29 -0.28
CA LYS A 217 -0.08 20.05 -1.33
C LYS A 217 0.90 20.91 -2.14
N ASN A 218 1.83 21.59 -1.49
CA ASN A 218 2.83 22.45 -2.16
C ASN A 218 3.83 21.66 -2.99
N ASN A 219 4.02 20.37 -2.71
CA ASN A 219 4.90 19.48 -3.47
C ASN A 219 4.14 18.60 -4.48
N GLY A 220 2.86 18.89 -4.75
CA GLY A 220 2.09 18.25 -5.82
C GLY A 220 1.28 17.02 -5.42
N TRP A 221 1.24 16.64 -4.14
CA TRP A 221 0.39 15.55 -3.65
C TRP A 221 -0.99 16.06 -3.23
N HIS A 222 -1.75 16.61 -4.18
CA HIS A 222 -3.05 17.18 -3.89
C HIS A 222 -4.07 16.08 -3.52
N VAL A 223 -4.15 15.04 -4.34
CA VAL A 223 -5.09 13.93 -4.14
C VAL A 223 -4.75 13.16 -2.87
N ALA A 224 -3.47 12.91 -2.59
CA ALA A 224 -3.08 12.23 -1.35
C ALA A 224 -3.49 13.03 -0.10
N THR A 225 -3.33 14.36 -0.13
CA THR A 225 -3.75 15.26 0.95
C THR A 225 -5.26 15.23 1.15
N GLU A 226 -6.04 15.31 0.07
CA GLU A 226 -7.49 15.20 0.12
C GLU A 226 -7.95 13.86 0.68
N ARG A 227 -7.28 12.76 0.29
CA ARG A 227 -7.56 11.42 0.81
C ARG A 227 -7.24 11.26 2.28
N ILE A 228 -6.19 11.89 2.80
CA ILE A 228 -5.90 11.88 4.24
C ILE A 228 -7.07 12.50 5.01
N VAL A 229 -7.49 13.70 4.62
CA VAL A 229 -8.61 14.42 5.26
C VAL A 229 -9.91 13.63 5.15
N TRP A 230 -10.19 13.08 3.97
CA TRP A 230 -11.39 12.29 3.73
C TRP A 230 -11.43 11.01 4.57
N ASN A 231 -10.36 10.20 4.57
CA ASN A 231 -10.30 8.96 5.37
C ASN A 231 -10.42 9.28 6.87
N ALA A 232 -9.74 10.33 7.33
CA ALA A 232 -9.85 10.80 8.70
C ALA A 232 -11.30 11.14 9.08
N HIS A 233 -12.01 11.88 8.21
CA HIS A 233 -13.40 12.24 8.45
C HIS A 233 -14.32 11.00 8.50
N GLN A 234 -14.18 10.09 7.53
CA GLN A 234 -14.98 8.86 7.51
C GLN A 234 -14.79 8.03 8.78
N LEU A 235 -13.54 7.90 9.25
CA LEU A 235 -13.24 7.19 10.50
C LEU A 235 -13.81 7.94 11.71
N LEU A 236 -13.73 9.27 11.77
CA LEU A 236 -14.32 10.05 12.85
C LEU A 236 -15.83 9.90 12.93
N ASP A 237 -16.52 9.97 11.79
CA ASP A 237 -17.98 9.85 11.71
C ASP A 237 -18.43 8.53 12.35
N VAL A 238 -17.85 7.44 11.88
CA VAL A 238 -18.15 6.09 12.37
C VAL A 238 -17.77 5.90 13.84
N LEU A 239 -16.62 6.41 14.29
CA LEU A 239 -16.19 6.30 15.69
C LEU A 239 -17.01 7.18 16.64
N SER A 240 -17.62 8.26 16.13
CA SER A 240 -18.50 9.13 16.90
C SER A 240 -19.86 8.48 17.16
N ASP A 241 -20.35 7.67 16.22
CA ASP A 241 -21.60 6.91 16.33
C ASP A 241 -21.49 5.71 17.30
N ILE A 242 -20.29 5.14 17.48
CA ILE A 242 -20.01 4.08 18.46
C ILE A 242 -20.25 4.53 19.91
N LYS A 243 -20.40 5.85 20.17
CA LYS A 243 -20.80 6.37 21.49
C LYS A 243 -22.27 6.10 21.87
N TYR A 244 -23.07 5.44 21.03
CA TYR A 244 -24.51 5.22 21.25
C TYR A 244 -24.98 3.77 21.38
N ASP A 245 -24.13 2.83 21.82
CA ASP A 245 -24.59 1.55 22.40
C ASP A 245 -24.32 1.52 23.90
N GLY A 246 -24.96 2.44 24.61
CA GLY A 246 -25.15 2.35 26.04
C GLY A 246 -26.20 1.29 26.35
N LYS A 247 -25.75 0.04 26.56
CA LYS A 247 -26.43 -0.95 27.40
C LYS A 247 -25.43 -1.59 28.35
#